data_AF-A0AA92U082-F1
#
_entry.id   AF-A0AA92U082-F1
#
_cell.length_a   1.000
_cell.length_b   1.000
_cell.length_c   1.000
_cell.angle_alpha   90.00
_cell.angle_beta   90.00
_cell.angle_gamma   90.00
#
_symmetry.space_group_name_H-M   'P 1'
#
loop_
_entity.id
_entity.type
_entity.pdbx_description
1 polymer ?
#
loop_
_entity_poly.entity_id
_entity_poly.type
_entity_poly.pdbx_seq_one_letter_code
_entity_poly.pdbx_strand_id
1 'polypeptide(L)'
;MMNFGNSPLLDMGTSQQQPQMMDAELQKMYEAIQQKRASINMQTQVSSTPLFDEIDKIEDSFTDTQKQFLIQNQEYVESLQYVSKLVQDEELRIIRPRIEQTEQGKEALKHHLSIVTKLKKEMAKEEEQKRALLDDYLTNYPDMAYKDYLAMINGQNQAKKGGSKK
;
A
#
# COMPACT_ATOMS: atom_id res chain seq x y z
N MET A 1 -17.57 22.85 0.83
CA MET A 1 -16.50 22.80 -0.19
C MET A 1 -15.48 21.77 0.29
N MET A 2 -15.48 20.57 -0.29
CA MET A 2 -14.48 19.54 0.01
C MET A 2 -13.37 19.60 -1.04
N ASN A 3 -12.14 19.63 -0.55
CA ASN A 3 -10.91 19.77 -1.30
C ASN A 3 -10.55 18.43 -1.97
N PHE A 4 -10.87 18.26 -3.26
CA PHE A 4 -10.48 17.08 -4.06
C PHE A 4 -9.05 17.20 -4.61
N GLY A 5 -8.11 17.66 -3.78
CA GLY A 5 -6.75 18.00 -4.20
C GLY A 5 -5.68 16.93 -4.02
N ASN A 6 -6.00 15.73 -3.52
CA ASN A 6 -4.99 14.71 -3.20
C ASN A 6 -5.39 13.30 -3.68
N SER A 7 -5.69 13.14 -4.97
CA SER A 7 -5.75 11.82 -5.60
C SER A 7 -4.43 11.52 -6.30
N PRO A 8 -3.65 10.51 -5.87
CA PRO A 8 -2.33 10.17 -6.46
C PRO A 8 -2.42 9.51 -7.84
N LEU A 9 -3.55 9.65 -8.53
CA LEU A 9 -3.84 8.95 -9.79
C LEU A 9 -3.75 9.85 -11.03
N LEU A 10 -3.31 11.11 -10.88
CA LEU A 10 -3.26 12.08 -11.99
C LEU A 10 -1.92 12.81 -12.16
N ASP A 11 -0.85 12.44 -11.45
CA ASP A 11 0.49 13.01 -11.67
C ASP A 11 1.37 12.12 -12.56
N MET A 12 0.81 11.68 -13.69
CA MET A 12 1.59 11.06 -14.76
C MET A 12 2.21 12.18 -15.61
N GLY A 13 3.08 13.00 -15.01
CA GLY A 13 3.46 14.25 -15.64
C GLY A 13 4.65 15.03 -15.10
N THR A 14 5.47 14.54 -14.16
CA THR A 14 6.79 15.16 -13.89
C THR A 14 7.85 14.13 -13.50
N SER A 15 8.69 13.75 -14.46
CA SER A 15 9.87 12.90 -14.29
C SER A 15 11.04 13.58 -13.54
N GLN A 16 10.74 14.43 -12.56
CA GLN A 16 11.72 15.19 -11.77
C GLN A 16 11.56 15.00 -10.25
N GLN A 17 10.47 14.39 -9.76
CA GLN A 17 10.23 14.17 -8.32
C GLN A 17 10.54 12.74 -7.83
N GLN A 18 10.82 11.80 -8.74
CA GLN A 18 11.16 10.42 -8.40
C GLN A 18 12.43 10.26 -7.54
N PRO A 19 13.53 11.03 -7.72
CA PRO A 19 14.72 10.85 -6.90
C PRO A 19 14.47 11.19 -5.43
N GLN A 20 13.73 12.27 -5.16
CA GLN A 20 13.48 12.75 -3.80
C GLN A 20 12.53 11.84 -3.02
N MET A 21 11.55 11.22 -3.68
CA MET A 21 10.65 10.27 -3.01
C MET A 21 11.35 8.95 -2.69
N MET A 22 12.25 8.49 -3.58
CA MET A 22 13.07 7.30 -3.34
C MET A 22 14.02 7.51 -2.15
N ASP A 23 14.70 8.66 -2.10
CA ASP A 23 15.59 9.03 -0.99
C ASP A 23 14.83 9.15 0.33
N ALA A 24 13.63 9.73 0.32
CA ALA A 24 12.79 9.85 1.52
C ALA A 24 12.29 8.49 2.03
N GLU A 25 11.97 7.57 1.12
CA GLU A 25 11.56 6.21 1.46
C GLU A 25 12.74 5.39 2.01
N LEU A 26 13.94 5.56 1.44
CA LEU A 26 15.19 4.98 1.94
C LEU A 26 15.55 5.49 3.33
N GLN A 27 15.47 6.81 3.56
CA GLN A 27 15.71 7.42 4.86
C GLN A 27 14.75 6.84 5.92
N LYS A 28 13.46 6.74 5.57
CA LYS A 28 12.43 6.19 6.46
C LYS A 28 12.62 4.69 6.73
N MET A 29 13.08 3.94 5.74
CA MET A 29 13.46 2.53 5.91
C MET A 29 14.63 2.41 6.90
N TYR A 30 15.67 3.23 6.74
CA TYR A 30 16.83 3.23 7.63
C TYR A 30 16.45 3.56 9.08
N GLU A 31 15.62 4.58 9.28
CA GLU A 31 15.07 4.92 10.60
C GLU A 31 14.24 3.78 11.21
N ALA A 32 13.39 3.13 10.40
CA ALA A 32 12.57 2.01 10.86
C ALA A 32 13.43 0.80 11.26
N ILE A 33 14.51 0.52 10.52
CA ILE A 33 15.49 -0.51 10.86
C ILE A 33 16.16 -0.18 12.20
N GLN A 34 16.63 1.06 12.36
CA GLN A 34 17.25 1.50 13.61
C GLN A 34 16.29 1.44 14.81
N GLN A 35 15.03 1.82 14.62
CA GLN A 35 14.02 1.75 15.68
C GLN A 35 13.70 0.31 16.09
N LYS A 36 13.55 -0.60 15.12
CA LYS A 36 13.36 -2.04 15.39
C LYS A 36 14.54 -2.60 16.20
N ARG A 37 15.78 -2.22 15.85
CA ARG A 37 17.00 -2.65 16.54
C ARG A 37 17.05 -2.17 17.99
N ALA A 38 16.71 -0.91 18.24
CA ALA A 38 16.68 -0.35 19.60
C ALA A 38 15.73 -1.12 20.55
N SER A 39 14.66 -1.71 20.01
CA SER A 39 13.67 -2.46 20.79
C SER A 39 14.09 -3.89 21.17
N ILE A 40 15.20 -4.42 20.62
CA ILE A 40 15.63 -5.82 20.78
C ILE A 40 16.72 -5.99 21.87
N ASN A 41 17.17 -4.91 22.51
CA ASN A 41 18.20 -4.98 23.55
C ASN A 41 17.65 -5.37 24.93
N MET A 42 17.60 -6.67 25.22
CA MET A 42 17.61 -7.24 26.59
C MET A 42 17.94 -8.75 26.52
N GLN A 43 19.22 -9.10 26.33
CA GLN A 43 19.95 -10.23 26.96
C GLN A 43 21.22 -10.56 26.16
N THR A 44 22.37 -10.44 26.82
CA THR A 44 23.70 -10.79 26.32
C THR A 44 23.81 -12.30 26.17
N GLN A 45 23.54 -12.80 24.96
CA GLN A 45 23.90 -14.14 24.52
C GLN A 45 24.65 -13.98 23.19
N VAL A 46 25.62 -14.86 22.92
CA VAL A 46 26.41 -14.90 21.67
C VAL A 46 25.47 -14.64 20.50
N SER A 47 25.73 -13.59 19.74
CA SER A 47 24.79 -13.09 18.74
C SER A 47 24.49 -14.18 17.72
N SER A 48 23.20 -14.43 17.49
CA SER A 48 22.75 -15.45 16.54
C SER A 48 22.87 -14.98 15.08
N THR A 49 23.46 -13.80 14.86
CA THR A 49 23.48 -13.06 13.59
C THR A 49 24.83 -12.37 13.33
N PRO A 50 25.98 -13.09 13.39
CA PRO A 50 27.32 -12.49 13.39
C PRO A 50 27.59 -11.56 12.21
N LEU A 51 27.06 -11.86 11.01
CA LEU A 51 27.22 -11.01 9.83
C LEU A 51 26.43 -9.69 9.93
N PHE A 52 25.23 -9.71 10.51
CA PHE A 52 24.49 -8.48 10.77
C PHE A 52 25.22 -7.63 11.82
N ASP A 53 25.77 -8.25 12.86
CA ASP A 53 26.50 -7.50 13.89
C ASP A 53 27.78 -6.86 13.35
N GLU A 54 28.48 -7.53 12.42
CA GLU A 54 29.63 -6.96 11.72
C GLU A 54 29.25 -5.76 10.85
N ILE A 55 28.15 -5.88 10.07
CA ILE A 55 27.62 -4.77 9.27
C ILE A 55 27.24 -3.60 10.18
N ASP A 56 26.52 -3.88 11.27
CA ASP A 56 26.02 -2.87 12.21
C ASP A 56 27.16 -2.14 12.89
N LYS A 57 28.19 -2.87 13.32
CA LYS A 57 29.40 -2.26 13.89
C LYS A 57 30.10 -1.32 12.91
N ILE A 58 30.13 -1.66 11.62
CA ILE A 58 30.72 -0.80 10.59
C ILE A 58 29.82 0.42 10.36
N GLU A 59 28.51 0.23 10.19
CA GLU A 59 27.57 1.34 9.97
C GLU A 59 27.48 2.30 11.15
N ASP A 60 27.54 1.80 12.37
CA ASP A 60 27.53 2.61 13.60
C ASP A 60 28.83 3.40 13.77
N SER A 61 29.93 2.97 13.13
CA SER A 61 31.19 3.72 13.14
C SER A 61 31.19 4.93 12.20
N PHE A 62 30.20 5.03 11.30
CA PHE A 62 30.09 6.15 10.38
C PHE A 62 29.47 7.38 11.03
N THR A 63 30.05 8.53 10.72
CA THR A 63 29.45 9.84 10.99
C THR A 63 28.22 10.07 10.11
N ASP A 64 27.34 11.00 10.50
CA ASP A 64 26.15 11.33 9.71
C ASP A 64 26.48 11.71 8.26
N THR A 65 27.57 12.45 8.04
CA THR A 65 28.05 12.80 6.68
C THR A 65 28.47 11.57 5.88
N GLN A 66 29.12 10.59 6.51
CA GLN A 66 29.49 9.33 5.86
C GLN A 66 28.27 8.47 5.56
N LYS A 67 27.26 8.44 6.44
CA LYS A 67 25.99 7.77 6.17
C LYS A 67 25.26 8.40 4.98
N GLN A 68 25.27 9.73 4.87
CA GLN A 68 24.72 10.44 3.71
C GLN A 68 25.47 10.11 2.40
N PHE A 69 26.77 9.84 2.46
CA PHE A 69 27.53 9.37 1.31
C PHE A 69 27.19 7.91 0.95
N LEU A 70 27.00 7.04 1.94
CA LEU A 70 26.58 5.65 1.72
C LEU A 70 25.24 5.56 0.99
N ILE A 71 24.23 6.34 1.42
CA ILE A 71 22.90 6.30 0.80
C ILE A 71 22.87 6.86 -0.63
N GLN A 72 23.90 7.62 -1.05
CA GLN A 72 24.05 8.05 -2.45
C GLN A 72 24.70 6.98 -3.32
N ASN A 73 25.26 5.92 -2.72
CA ASN A 73 25.86 4.81 -3.44
C ASN A 73 24.76 3.80 -3.84
N GLN A 74 24.53 3.67 -5.14
CA GLN A 74 23.50 2.79 -5.69
C GLN A 74 23.70 1.31 -5.33
N GLU A 75 24.94 0.81 -5.33
CA GLU A 75 25.24 -0.58 -4.98
C GLU A 75 24.91 -0.87 -3.51
N TYR A 76 25.26 0.06 -2.61
CA TYR A 76 24.89 -0.04 -1.20
C TYR A 76 23.37 0.00 -1.02
N VAL A 77 22.68 0.93 -1.68
CA VAL A 77 21.22 1.07 -1.63
C VAL A 77 20.52 -0.20 -2.11
N GLU A 78 20.92 -0.74 -3.27
CA GLU A 78 20.32 -1.96 -3.83
C GLU A 78 20.55 -3.16 -2.92
N SER A 79 21.77 -3.31 -2.38
CA SER A 79 22.11 -4.36 -1.42
C SER A 79 21.27 -4.25 -0.14
N LEU A 80 21.20 -3.05 0.46
CA LEU A 80 20.43 -2.78 1.67
C LEU A 80 18.94 -3.06 1.46
N GLN A 81 18.37 -2.64 0.33
CA GLN A 81 16.98 -2.91 -0.03
C GLN A 81 16.72 -4.41 -0.17
N TYR A 82 17.62 -5.14 -0.82
CA TYR A 82 17.48 -6.59 -0.99
C TYR A 82 17.55 -7.34 0.35
N VAL A 83 18.55 -7.05 1.18
CA VAL A 83 18.68 -7.63 2.52
C VAL A 83 17.46 -7.29 3.39
N SER A 84 17.01 -6.03 3.37
CA SER A 84 15.82 -5.59 4.11
C SER A 84 14.56 -6.34 3.67
N LYS A 85 14.39 -6.59 2.37
CA LYS A 85 13.28 -7.39 1.85
C LYS A 85 13.33 -8.84 2.34
N LEU A 86 14.51 -9.48 2.31
CA LEU A 86 14.68 -10.85 2.81
C LEU A 86 14.28 -10.97 4.29
N VAL A 87 14.70 -10.00 5.12
CA VAL A 87 14.33 -9.95 6.54
C VAL A 87 12.81 -9.78 6.70
N GLN A 88 12.19 -8.85 5.97
CA GLN A 88 10.74 -8.64 6.01
C GLN A 88 9.94 -9.87 5.57
N ASP A 89 10.37 -10.55 4.50
CA ASP A 89 9.72 -11.74 3.98
C ASP A 89 9.77 -12.88 5.01
N GLU A 90 10.92 -13.08 5.69
CA GLU A 90 11.06 -14.11 6.72
C GLU A 90 10.34 -13.74 8.02
N GLU A 91 10.33 -12.46 8.42
CA GLU A 91 9.49 -11.96 9.52
C GLU A 91 8.01 -12.32 9.27
N LEU A 92 7.49 -12.01 8.08
CA LEU A 92 6.12 -12.34 7.71
C LEU A 92 5.89 -13.85 7.67
N ARG A 93 6.83 -14.62 7.14
CA ARG A 93 6.75 -16.09 7.08
C ARG A 93 6.67 -16.72 8.47
N ILE A 94 7.36 -16.15 9.46
CA ILE A 94 7.31 -16.63 10.85
C ILE A 94 6.05 -16.12 11.56
N ILE A 95 5.68 -14.86 11.38
CA ILE A 95 4.57 -14.22 12.11
C ILE A 95 3.21 -14.73 11.63
N ARG A 96 2.99 -14.86 10.32
CA ARG A 96 1.70 -15.31 9.74
C ARG A 96 1.18 -16.61 10.35
N PRO A 97 1.93 -17.73 10.35
CA PRO A 97 1.46 -18.97 10.94
C PRO A 97 1.28 -18.87 12.46
N ARG A 98 2.11 -18.08 13.15
CA ARG A 98 1.95 -17.85 14.59
C ARG A 98 0.63 -17.15 14.91
N ILE A 99 0.28 -16.10 14.15
CA ILE A 99 -1.02 -15.42 14.29
C ILE A 99 -2.15 -16.40 14.00
N GLU A 100 -2.09 -17.13 12.89
CA GLU A 100 -3.13 -18.07 12.49
C GLU A 100 -3.24 -19.28 13.42
N GLN A 101 -2.26 -19.58 14.25
CA GLN A 101 -2.37 -20.64 15.26
C GLN A 101 -3.17 -20.20 16.50
N THR A 102 -3.27 -18.89 16.78
CA THR A 102 -4.05 -18.37 17.91
C THR A 102 -5.54 -18.28 17.58
N GLU A 103 -6.41 -18.48 18.58
CA GLU A 103 -7.86 -18.37 18.39
C GLU A 103 -8.27 -16.96 17.95
N GLN A 104 -7.78 -15.94 18.66
CA GLN A 104 -7.99 -14.53 18.34
C GLN A 104 -7.50 -14.19 16.92
N GLY A 105 -6.31 -14.67 16.53
CA GLY A 105 -5.77 -14.45 15.20
C GLY A 105 -6.63 -15.10 14.11
N LYS A 106 -7.10 -16.34 14.30
CA LYS A 106 -8.03 -17.00 13.37
C LYS A 106 -9.32 -16.22 13.20
N GLU A 107 -9.92 -15.75 14.29
CA GLU A 107 -11.17 -14.99 14.23
C GLU A 107 -10.99 -13.67 13.48
N ALA A 108 -9.94 -12.91 13.82
CA ALA A 108 -9.60 -11.66 13.13
C ALA A 108 -9.35 -11.89 11.63
N LEU A 109 -8.60 -12.94 11.27
CA LEU A 109 -8.33 -13.30 9.88
C LEU A 109 -9.60 -13.72 9.13
N LYS A 110 -10.50 -14.49 9.75
CA LYS A 110 -11.79 -14.87 9.15
C LYS A 110 -12.67 -13.65 8.88
N HIS A 111 -12.73 -12.72 9.85
CA HIS A 111 -13.47 -11.48 9.68
C HIS A 111 -12.88 -10.62 8.55
N HIS A 112 -11.55 -10.48 8.52
CA HIS A 112 -10.88 -9.74 7.45
C HIS A 112 -11.11 -10.39 6.07
N LEU A 113 -11.04 -11.71 5.97
CA LEU A 113 -11.33 -12.46 4.74
C LEU A 113 -12.76 -12.22 4.26
N SER A 114 -13.73 -12.16 5.16
CA SER A 114 -15.12 -11.85 4.83
C SER A 114 -15.26 -10.47 4.18
N ILE A 115 -14.60 -9.45 4.78
CA ILE A 115 -14.58 -8.09 4.23
C ILE A 115 -13.93 -8.07 2.85
N VAL A 116 -12.73 -8.64 2.70
CA VAL A 116 -12.01 -8.66 1.42
C VAL A 116 -12.83 -9.36 0.33
N THR A 117 -13.49 -10.46 0.67
CA THR A 117 -14.37 -11.19 -0.27
C THR A 117 -15.57 -10.36 -0.69
N LYS A 118 -16.19 -9.65 0.27
CA LYS A 118 -17.30 -8.73 -0.01
C LYS A 118 -16.86 -7.60 -0.94
N LEU A 119 -15.75 -6.93 -0.61
CA LEU A 119 -15.21 -5.83 -1.41
C LEU A 119 -14.84 -6.28 -2.82
N LYS A 120 -14.22 -7.45 -2.98
CA LYS A 120 -13.92 -8.02 -4.31
C LYS A 120 -15.19 -8.16 -5.18
N LYS A 121 -16.30 -8.61 -4.59
CA LYS A 121 -17.59 -8.72 -5.29
C LYS A 121 -18.18 -7.36 -5.63
N GLU A 122 -18.11 -6.41 -4.70
CA GLU A 122 -18.59 -5.04 -4.92
C GLU A 122 -17.81 -4.35 -6.04
N MET A 123 -16.48 -4.49 -6.08
CA MET A 123 -15.64 -3.95 -7.15
C MET A 123 -16.01 -4.54 -8.51
N ALA A 124 -16.16 -5.86 -8.62
CA ALA A 124 -16.56 -6.51 -9.87
C ALA A 124 -17.94 -6.03 -10.35
N LYS A 125 -18.88 -5.87 -9.42
CA LYS A 125 -20.22 -5.36 -9.72
C LYS A 125 -20.17 -3.89 -10.17
N GLU A 126 -19.37 -3.05 -9.52
CA GLU A 126 -19.23 -1.65 -9.89
C GLU A 126 -18.58 -1.50 -11.28
N GLU A 127 -17.58 -2.32 -11.59
CA GLU A 127 -16.95 -2.37 -12.90
C GLU A 127 -17.95 -2.80 -13.99
N GLU A 128 -18.71 -3.87 -13.74
CA GLU A 128 -19.76 -4.33 -14.66
C GLU A 128 -20.84 -3.27 -14.85
N GLN A 129 -21.27 -2.59 -13.79
CA GLN A 129 -22.25 -1.50 -13.87
C GLN A 129 -21.71 -0.32 -14.67
N LYS A 130 -20.46 0.10 -14.46
CA LYS A 130 -19.83 1.17 -15.24
C LYS A 130 -19.73 0.78 -16.71
N ARG A 131 -19.36 -0.47 -16.99
CA ARG A 131 -19.26 -0.98 -18.36
C ARG A 131 -20.64 -1.01 -19.04
N ALA A 132 -21.68 -1.45 -18.33
CA ALA A 132 -23.04 -1.46 -18.85
C ALA A 132 -23.59 -0.04 -19.09
N LEU A 133 -23.32 0.91 -18.20
CA LEU A 133 -23.70 2.32 -18.40
C LEU A 133 -22.97 2.93 -19.59
N LEU A 134 -21.70 2.59 -19.79
CA LEU A 134 -20.91 3.06 -20.93
C LEU A 134 -21.43 2.44 -22.24
N ASP A 135 -21.75 1.14 -22.24
CA ASP A 135 -22.31 0.44 -23.40
C ASP A 135 -23.68 1.00 -23.81
N ASP A 136 -24.57 1.23 -22.83
CA ASP A 136 -25.88 1.85 -23.06
C ASP A 136 -25.74 3.29 -23.57
N TYR A 137 -24.83 4.07 -22.99
CA TYR A 137 -24.54 5.43 -23.44
C TYR A 137 -24.04 5.45 -24.90
N LEU A 138 -23.05 4.61 -25.24
CA LEU A 138 -22.48 4.56 -26.59
C LEU A 138 -23.49 4.04 -27.63
N THR A 139 -24.38 3.14 -27.23
CA THR A 139 -25.34 2.50 -28.14
C THR A 139 -26.59 3.36 -28.35
N ASN A 140 -27.16 3.90 -27.27
CA ASN A 140 -28.49 4.51 -27.29
C ASN A 140 -28.47 6.04 -27.16
N TYR A 141 -27.38 6.62 -26.64
CA TYR A 141 -27.27 8.06 -26.40
C TYR A 141 -25.91 8.67 -26.84
N PRO A 142 -25.35 8.29 -28.01
CA PRO A 142 -24.00 8.71 -28.41
C PRO A 142 -23.85 10.23 -28.58
N ASP A 143 -24.95 10.93 -28.92
CA ASP A 143 -24.95 12.37 -29.14
C ASP A 143 -25.18 13.19 -27.85
N MET A 144 -25.50 12.54 -26.73
CA MET A 144 -25.70 13.21 -25.44
C MET A 144 -24.34 13.40 -24.75
N ALA A 145 -24.13 14.46 -23.97
CA ALA A 145 -22.95 14.54 -23.12
C ALA A 145 -23.06 13.51 -21.96
N TYR A 146 -21.99 12.77 -21.67
CA TYR A 146 -21.99 11.70 -20.67
C TYR A 146 -22.49 12.15 -19.28
N LYS A 147 -22.19 13.40 -18.88
CA LYS A 147 -22.67 13.99 -17.63
C LYS A 147 -24.20 14.09 -17.56
N ASP A 148 -24.83 14.47 -18.67
CA ASP A 148 -26.29 14.63 -18.75
C ASP A 148 -26.98 13.28 -18.80
N TYR A 149 -26.36 12.30 -19.48
CA TYR A 149 -26.79 10.90 -19.47
C TYR A 149 -26.81 10.32 -18.04
N LEU A 150 -25.74 10.54 -17.26
CA LEU A 150 -25.69 10.09 -15.86
C LEU A 150 -26.78 10.75 -14.99
N ALA A 151 -27.08 12.03 -15.22
CA ALA A 151 -28.15 12.72 -14.52
C ALA A 151 -29.54 12.14 -14.88
N MET A 152 -29.76 11.82 -16.15
CA MET A 152 -30.98 11.19 -16.64
C MET A 152 -31.20 9.80 -16.02
N ILE A 153 -30.20 8.93 -16.07
CA ILE A 153 -30.27 7.57 -15.50
C ILE A 153 -30.46 7.61 -13.98
N ASN A 154 -29.77 8.53 -13.28
CA ASN A 154 -29.96 8.71 -11.84
C ASN A 154 -31.36 9.24 -11.50
N GLY A 155 -31.92 10.15 -12.31
CA GLY A 155 -33.29 10.63 -12.14
C GLY A 155 -34.35 9.55 -12.37
N GLN A 156 -34.16 8.69 -13.39
CA GLN A 156 -35.05 7.56 -13.67
C GLN A 156 -35.03 6.50 -12.55
N ASN A 157 -33.86 6.22 -11.98
CA ASN A 157 -33.74 5.27 -10.86
C ASN A 157 -34.41 5.76 -9.57
N GLN A 158 -34.46 7.08 -9.33
CA GLN A 158 -35.17 7.65 -8.18
C GLN A 158 -36.69 7.62 -8.37
N ALA A 159 -37.18 7.87 -9.59
CA ALA A 159 -38.61 7.77 -9.90
C ALA A 159 -39.16 6.33 -9.73
N LYS A 160 -38.38 5.31 -10.09
CA LYS A 160 -38.77 3.90 -9.94
C LYS A 160 -38.83 3.43 -8.47
N LYS A 161 -38.00 3.98 -7.56
CA LYS A 161 -38.03 3.63 -6.13
C LYS A 161 -39.16 4.31 -5.35
N GLY A 162 -39.71 5.42 -5.85
CA GLY A 162 -40.84 6.13 -5.23
C GLY A 162 -42.23 5.61 -5.64
N GLY A 163 -42.31 4.66 -6.59
CA GLY A 163 -43.57 4.19 -7.19
C GLY A 163 -44.33 3.10 -6.42
N SER A 164 -43.73 2.45 -5.41
CA SER A 164 -44.39 1.39 -4.62
C SER A 164 -45.15 1.95 -3.42
N LYS A 165 -46.14 2.81 -3.66
CA LYS A 165 -47.27 3.03 -2.75
C LYS A 165 -48.51 3.32 -3.58
N LYS A 166 -49.24 2.27 -3.95
CA LYS A 166 -50.69 2.29 -4.13
C LYS A 166 -51.22 0.88 -3.95
#